data_AF-A0A7X9BMT7-F1
#
_entry.id   AF-A0A7X9BMT7-F1
#
_cell.length_a   1.000
_cell.length_b   1.000
_cell.length_c   1.000
_cell.angle_alpha   90.00
_cell.angle_beta   90.00
_cell.angle_gamma   90.00
#
_symmetry.space_group_name_H-M   'P 1'
#
loop_
_entity.id
_entity.type
_entity.pdbx_description
1 polymer ?
#
loop_
_entity_poly.entity_id
_entity_poly.type
_entity_poly.pdbx_seq_one_letter_code
_entity_poly.pdbx_strand_id
1 'polypeptide(L)' 'MSDDIRSAEIHRKTNETEILLQLELDGTGVYQIDIEVPFLGHMLSLLAMHSLTNVKVWARGDTEVDFHHTVED' A
#
# COMPACT_ATOMS: atom_id res chain seq x y z
N MET A 1 -12.73 25.99 -8.47
CA MET A 1 -12.80 24.58 -8.89
C MET A 1 -12.88 23.78 -7.60
N SER A 2 -13.75 22.77 -7.50
CA SER A 2 -13.82 21.98 -6.26
C SER A 2 -12.47 21.31 -6.01
N ASP A 3 -11.87 21.58 -4.86
CA ASP A 3 -10.67 20.91 -4.33
C ASP A 3 -11.05 19.48 -3.91
N ASP A 4 -11.52 18.67 -4.86
CA ASP A 4 -11.86 17.28 -4.57
C ASP A 4 -10.58 16.45 -4.63
N ILE A 5 -10.14 15.99 -3.46
CA ILE A 5 -8.90 15.24 -3.29
C ILE A 5 -9.07 13.89 -4.00
N ARG A 6 -8.23 13.61 -5.00
CA ARG A 6 -8.24 12.33 -5.70
C ARG A 6 -7.71 11.26 -4.76
N SER A 7 -8.62 10.49 -4.19
CA SER A 7 -8.32 9.46 -3.21
C SER A 7 -9.14 8.20 -3.44
N ALA A 8 -8.62 7.06 -2.96
CA ALA A 8 -9.30 5.79 -2.99
C ALA A 8 -8.90 4.95 -1.77
N GLU A 9 -9.85 4.13 -1.31
CA GLU A 9 -9.63 3.09 -0.32
C GLU A 9 -10.09 1.75 -0.88
N ILE A 10 -9.26 0.71 -0.72
CA ILE A 10 -9.55 -0.65 -1.17
C ILE A 10 -9.24 -1.62 -0.02
N HIS A 11 -10.18 -2.51 0.26
CA HIS A 11 -9.96 -3.71 1.06
C HIS A 11 -10.08 -4.92 0.14
N ARG A 12 -8.99 -5.68 0.01
CA ARG A 12 -8.92 -6.90 -0.80
C ARG A 12 -8.62 -8.08 0.12
N LYS A 13 -9.35 -9.17 -0.06
CA LYS A 13 -9.16 -10.41 0.70
C LYS A 13 -9.30 -11.61 -0.21
N THR A 14 -8.31 -12.50 -0.18
CA THR A 14 -8.33 -13.80 -0.86
C THR A 14 -8.14 -14.92 0.14
N ASN A 15 -7.81 -16.13 -0.35
CA ASN A 15 -7.37 -17.21 0.52
C ASN A 15 -5.90 -17.06 0.91
N GLU A 16 -5.09 -16.34 0.12
CA GLU A 16 -3.66 -16.12 0.36
C GLU A 16 -3.39 -14.85 1.17
N THR A 17 -4.13 -13.76 0.93
CA THR A 17 -3.80 -12.44 1.49
C THR A 17 -5.00 -11.66 2.02
N GLU A 18 -4.72 -10.69 2.90
CA GLU A 18 -5.65 -9.62 3.29
C GLU A 18 -4.93 -8.27 3.29
N ILE A 19 -5.47 -7.31 2.54
CA ILE A 19 -4.82 -6.04 2.22
C ILE A 19 -5.80 -4.87 2.37
N LEU A 20 -5.38 -3.85 3.09
CA LEU A 20 -6.06 -2.56 3.23
C LEU A 20 -5.15 -1.48 2.65
N LEU A 21 -5.59 -0.81 1.59
CA LEU A 21 -4.84 0.26 0.92
C LEU A 21 -5.67 1.55 0.91
N GLN A 22 -5.08 2.64 1.39
CA GLN A 22 -5.54 4.00 1.17
C GLN A 22 -4.49 4.74 0.33
N LEU A 23 -4.94 5.36 -0.75
CA LEU A 23 -4.09 6.15 -1.66
C LEU A 23 -4.70 7.53 -1.88
N GLU A 24 -3.89 8.56 -1.72
CA GLU A 24 -4.21 9.94 -2.05
C GLU A 24 -3.22 10.44 -3.10
N LEU A 25 -3.71 10.78 -4.29
CA LEU A 25 -2.85 11.22 -5.40
C LEU A 25 -2.37 12.66 -5.23
N ASP A 26 -3.15 13.49 -4.55
CA ASP A 26 -2.86 14.92 -4.30
C ASP A 26 -2.21 15.15 -2.93
N GLY A 27 -1.27 14.27 -2.57
CA GLY A 27 -0.66 14.22 -1.23
C GLY A 27 0.61 15.05 -1.05
N THR A 28 1.38 14.69 -0.02
CA THR A 28 2.69 15.30 0.31
C THR A 28 3.80 14.27 0.52
N GLY A 29 3.56 13.00 0.16
CA GLY A 29 4.51 11.91 0.34
C GLY A 29 4.49 11.25 1.73
N VAL A 30 3.41 11.46 2.51
CA VAL A 30 3.24 10.81 3.82
C VAL A 30 2.91 9.34 3.62
N TYR A 31 3.56 8.45 4.36
CA TYR A 31 3.28 7.02 4.27
C TYR A 31 3.13 6.34 5.63
N GLN A 32 2.31 5.29 5.65
CA GLN A 32 2.20 4.31 6.74
C GLN A 32 2.19 2.91 6.13
N ILE A 33 3.27 2.17 6.29
CA ILE A 33 3.49 0.90 5.60
C ILE A 33 3.66 -0.21 6.64
N ASP A 34 2.68 -1.10 6.75
CA ASP A 34 2.69 -2.25 7.67
C ASP A 34 2.47 -3.55 6.88
N ILE A 35 3.57 -4.15 6.43
CA ILE A 35 3.56 -5.33 5.55
C ILE A 35 4.68 -6.27 6.00
N GLU A 36 4.45 -7.58 5.88
CA GLU A 36 5.39 -8.62 6.34
C GLU A 36 6.64 -8.78 5.46
N VAL A 37 6.65 -8.20 4.25
CA VAL A 37 7.76 -8.22 3.28
C VAL A 37 8.56 -6.90 3.36
N PRO A 38 9.67 -6.82 4.13
CA PRO A 38 10.28 -5.53 4.49
C PRO A 38 10.84 -4.75 3.29
N PHE A 39 11.37 -5.45 2.29
CA PHE A 39 11.93 -4.82 1.10
C PHE A 39 10.85 -4.15 0.24
N LEU A 40 9.70 -4.81 0.06
CA LEU A 40 8.55 -4.19 -0.62
C LEU A 40 8.04 -3.00 0.20
N GLY A 41 7.96 -3.12 1.53
CA GLY A 41 7.60 -1.99 2.40
C GLY A 41 8.51 -0.77 2.21
N HIS A 42 9.82 -0.99 2.07
CA HIS A 42 10.76 0.07 1.71
C HIS A 42 10.46 0.67 0.33
N MET A 43 10.22 -0.15 -0.70
CA MET A 43 9.89 0.34 -2.04
C MET A 43 8.61 1.17 -2.07
N LEU A 44 7.56 0.78 -1.33
CA LEU A 44 6.32 1.55 -1.25
C LEU A 44 6.51 2.89 -0.52
N SER A 45 7.39 2.95 0.48
CA SER A 45 7.75 4.23 1.13
C SER A 45 8.46 5.19 0.16
N LEU A 46 9.34 4.67 -0.71
CA LEU A 46 10.00 5.45 -1.75
C LEU A 46 9.01 5.91 -2.82
N LEU A 47 8.06 5.05 -3.22
CA LEU A 47 6.99 5.41 -4.13
C LEU A 47 6.19 6.60 -3.58
N ALA A 48 5.72 6.53 -2.33
CA ALA A 48 4.99 7.63 -1.69
C ALA A 48 5.82 8.92 -1.68
N MET A 49 7.05 8.86 -1.16
CA MET A 49 7.95 10.00 -1.05
C MET A 49 8.20 10.70 -2.39
N HIS A 50 8.52 9.95 -3.45
CA HIS A 50 8.96 10.52 -4.71
C HIS A 50 7.82 10.85 -5.69
N SER A 51 6.64 10.22 -5.54
CA SER A 51 5.44 10.60 -6.29
C SER A 51 4.62 11.69 -5.61
N LEU A 52 4.96 12.05 -4.37
CA LEU A 52 4.18 12.93 -3.48
C LEU A 52 2.78 12.39 -3.15
N THR A 53 2.50 11.12 -3.41
CA THR A 53 1.24 10.50 -2.99
C THR A 53 1.27 10.17 -1.51
N ASN A 54 0.13 10.26 -0.83
CA ASN A 54 0.02 9.69 0.51
C ASN A 54 -0.44 8.23 0.41
N VAL A 55 0.30 7.31 1.06
CA VAL A 55 0.04 5.87 0.98
C VAL A 55 -0.09 5.28 2.37
N LYS A 56 -1.22 4.67 2.68
CA LYS A 56 -1.32 3.77 3.83
C LYS A 56 -1.61 2.37 3.35
N VAL A 57 -0.78 1.41 3.72
CA VAL A 57 -1.00 0.01 3.40
C VAL A 57 -0.79 -0.86 4.61
N TRP A 58 -1.73 -1.76 4.84
CA TRP A 58 -1.58 -2.90 5.72
C TRP A 58 -1.77 -4.15 4.87
N ALA A 59 -0.85 -5.10 4.95
CA ALA A 59 -0.97 -6.37 4.23
C ALA A 59 -0.44 -7.54 5.07
N ARG A 60 -1.18 -8.63 5.06
CA ARG A 60 -0.79 -9.93 5.61
C ARG A 60 -1.03 -11.01 4.57
N GLY A 61 -0.15 -11.98 4.51
CA GLY A 61 -0.28 -13.09 3.57
C GLY A 61 0.42 -14.35 4.06
N ASP A 62 0.35 -15.39 3.24
CA ASP A 62 0.96 -16.71 3.44
C ASP A 62 2.49 -16.69 3.24
N THR A 63 3.19 -15.80 3.95
CA THR A 63 4.63 -15.57 3.81
C THR A 63 5.51 -16.78 4.15
N GLU A 64 4.94 -17.81 4.77
CA GLU A 64 5.55 -19.12 4.97
C GLU A 64 5.67 -19.96 3.70
N VAL A 65 4.85 -19.69 2.67
CA VAL A 65 4.92 -20.31 1.34
C VAL A 65 6.03 -19.62 0.54
N ASP A 66 5.81 -18.34 0.21
CA ASP A 66 6.79 -17.38 -0.25
C ASP A 66 6.21 -15.95 -0.15
N PHE A 67 6.86 -14.96 -0.78
CA PHE A 67 6.39 -13.57 -0.77
C PHE A 67 5.55 -13.19 -2.00
N HIS A 68 5.37 -14.10 -2.95
CA HIS A 68 4.77 -13.81 -4.26
C HIS A 68 3.37 -13.25 -4.12
N HIS A 69 2.48 -13.93 -3.39
CA HIS A 69 1.09 -13.50 -3.27
C HIS A 69 0.98 -12.13 -2.62
N THR A 70 1.74 -11.86 -1.55
CA THR A 70 1.74 -10.53 -0.89
C THR A 70 2.33 -9.41 -1.78
N VAL A 71 3.20 -9.75 -2.72
CA VAL A 71 3.81 -8.78 -3.65
C VAL A 71 2.93 -8.54 -4.89
N GLU A 72 2.25 -9.58 -5.37
CA GLU A 72 1.32 -9.51 -6.51
C GLU A 72 0.01 -8.80 -6.14
N ASP A 73 -0.56 -9.15 -4.99
CA ASP A 73 -1.85 -8.67 -4.50
C ASP A 73 -1.81 -7.24 -3.96
#